data_AF-A0A497NXI8-F1
#
_entry.id   AF-A0A497NXI8-F1
#
_cell.length_a   1.000
_cell.length_b   1.000
_cell.length_c   1.000
_cell.angle_alpha   90.00
_cell.angle_beta   90.00
_cell.angle_gamma   90.00
#
_symmetry.space_group_name_H-M   'P 1'
#
loop_
_entity.id
_entity.type
_entity.pdbx_description
1 polymer ?
#
loop_
_entity_poly.entity_id
_entity_poly.type
_entity_poly.pdbx_seq_one_letter_code
_entity_poly.pdbx_strand_id
1 'polypeptide(L)'
;MSIRVEEEVKAAEQALATLPEEARKAISEFTMMSISNIPEDQRDLIKARLASSIIAALPVAQRELKFKIEDFIRPTKMVSGKYTVVELRPEMYNLTTFRYNWTATGEQSCPWNVTTPETIVMIIVGFQNPEPSPKTRYVYGKIGVDDLPVYYVGDLEGFRVKVLPQPYILKPRTSIELKQYIEATGYDEFKPFGAAIVPAVEATKRAPWTF
;
A
#
# COMPACT_ATOMS: atom_id res chain seq x y z
N MET A 1 5.22 2.33 25.11
CA MET A 1 4.61 2.07 23.79
C MET A 1 5.38 1.02 22.97
N SER A 2 6.49 0.43 23.47
CA SER A 2 7.35 -0.51 22.72
C SER A 2 6.86 -1.97 22.67
N ILE A 3 6.23 -2.46 23.73
CA ILE A 3 5.82 -3.87 23.87
C ILE A 3 4.92 -4.32 22.70
N ARG A 4 4.01 -3.45 22.25
CA ARG A 4 3.09 -3.76 21.15
C ARG A 4 3.79 -3.89 19.78
N VAL A 5 4.88 -3.15 19.55
CA VAL A 5 5.61 -3.21 18.28
C VAL A 5 6.43 -4.50 18.21
N GLU A 6 7.12 -4.86 19.30
CA GLU A 6 7.89 -6.11 19.39
C GLU A 6 7.01 -7.35 19.20
N GLU A 7 5.81 -7.36 19.79
CA GLU A 7 4.81 -8.41 19.58
C GLU A 7 4.36 -8.51 18.12
N GLU A 8 4.11 -7.38 17.46
CA GLU A 8 3.72 -7.35 16.04
C GLU A 8 4.85 -7.83 15.12
N VAL A 9 6.09 -7.43 15.38
CA VAL A 9 7.26 -7.89 14.62
C VAL A 9 7.41 -9.41 14.77
N LYS A 10 7.36 -9.92 16.00
CA LYS A 10 7.47 -11.36 16.27
C LYS A 10 6.34 -12.16 15.62
N ALA A 11 5.10 -11.65 15.66
CA ALA A 11 3.96 -12.28 15.01
C ALA A 11 4.13 -12.31 13.48
N ALA A 12 4.63 -11.23 12.89
CA ALA A 12 4.92 -11.16 11.45
C ALA A 12 6.00 -12.17 11.03
N GLU A 13 7.08 -12.29 11.81
CA GLU A 13 8.15 -13.26 11.56
C GLU A 13 7.67 -14.71 11.66
N GLN A 14 6.88 -15.02 12.68
CA GLN A 14 6.27 -16.34 12.83
C GLN A 14 5.34 -16.67 11.66
N ALA A 15 4.49 -15.71 11.26
CA ALA A 15 3.61 -15.89 10.11
C ALA A 15 4.41 -16.12 8.81
N LEU A 16 5.47 -15.33 8.57
CA LEU A 16 6.37 -15.51 7.43
C LEU A 16 7.02 -16.89 7.42
N ALA A 17 7.39 -17.43 8.57
CA ALA A 17 8.03 -18.73 8.68
C ALA A 17 7.12 -19.90 8.27
N THR A 18 5.80 -19.73 8.33
CA THR A 18 4.83 -20.76 7.91
C THR A 18 4.61 -20.83 6.40
N LEU A 19 5.07 -19.82 5.65
CA LEU A 19 4.86 -19.77 4.20
C LEU A 19 5.87 -20.67 3.44
N PRO A 20 5.48 -21.16 2.25
CA PRO A 20 6.43 -21.77 1.32
C PRO A 20 7.62 -20.84 1.03
N GLU A 21 8.78 -21.45 0.76
CA GLU A 21 10.06 -20.73 0.67
C GLU A 21 10.03 -19.56 -0.32
N GLU A 22 9.45 -19.76 -1.51
CA GLU A 22 9.44 -18.73 -2.55
C GLU A 22 8.52 -17.56 -2.18
N ALA A 23 7.36 -17.84 -1.57
CA ALA A 23 6.45 -16.80 -1.09
C ALA A 23 7.05 -16.00 0.07
N ARG A 24 7.70 -16.68 1.02
CA ARG A 24 8.45 -16.03 2.11
C ARG A 24 9.54 -15.10 1.54
N LYS A 25 10.33 -15.58 0.57
CA LYS A 25 11.36 -14.77 -0.09
C LYS A 25 10.76 -13.56 -0.81
N ALA A 26 9.67 -13.74 -1.54
CA ALA A 26 9.00 -12.64 -2.24
C ALA A 26 8.53 -11.52 -1.30
N ILE A 27 7.90 -11.88 -0.18
CA ILE A 27 7.43 -10.89 0.81
C ILE A 27 8.61 -10.24 1.52
N SER A 28 9.62 -11.01 1.95
CA SER A 28 10.80 -10.45 2.61
C SER A 28 11.57 -9.49 1.71
N GLU A 29 11.75 -9.84 0.43
CA GLU A 29 12.43 -8.99 -0.54
C GLU A 29 11.65 -7.70 -0.79
N PHE A 30 10.35 -7.80 -1.05
CA PHE A 30 9.48 -6.64 -1.22
C PHE A 30 9.50 -5.70 -0.01
N THR A 31 9.31 -6.24 1.19
CA THR A 31 9.26 -5.42 2.41
C THR A 31 10.57 -4.68 2.66
N MET A 32 11.72 -5.30 2.40
CA MET A 32 13.03 -4.63 2.52
C MET A 32 13.20 -3.50 1.51
N MET A 33 12.73 -3.69 0.27
CA MET A 33 12.77 -2.64 -0.75
C MET A 33 11.88 -1.45 -0.36
N SER A 34 10.64 -1.72 0.08
CA SER A 34 9.64 -0.69 0.41
C SER A 34 9.97 0.14 1.65
N ILE A 35 10.84 -0.35 2.54
CA ILE A 35 11.20 0.37 3.77
C ILE A 35 12.57 1.09 3.69
N SER A 36 13.25 1.02 2.55
CA SER A 36 14.62 1.55 2.37
C SER A 36 14.75 3.03 2.77
N ASN A 37 13.76 3.84 2.39
CA ASN A 37 13.72 5.28 2.70
C ASN A 37 12.96 5.61 3.99
N ILE A 38 12.38 4.61 4.66
CA ILE A 38 11.62 4.81 5.90
C ILE A 38 12.58 5.07 7.06
N PRO A 39 12.33 6.12 7.88
CA PRO A 39 13.09 6.41 9.09
C PRO A 39 13.18 5.21 10.06
N GLU A 40 14.33 5.08 10.73
CA GLU A 40 14.61 3.93 11.61
C GLU A 40 13.58 3.77 12.74
N ASP A 41 13.03 4.86 13.26
CA ASP A 41 12.04 4.88 14.33
C ASP A 41 10.68 4.26 13.94
N GLN A 42 10.40 4.09 12.65
CA GLN A 42 9.16 3.48 12.14
C GLN A 42 9.40 2.23 11.28
N ARG A 43 10.65 1.96 10.90
CA ARG A 43 11.02 0.95 9.91
C ARG A 43 10.53 -0.45 10.28
N ASP A 44 10.77 -0.88 11.52
CA ASP A 44 10.40 -2.24 11.96
C ASP A 44 8.89 -2.44 12.04
N LEU A 45 8.16 -1.44 12.53
CA LEU A 45 6.69 -1.47 12.57
C LEU A 45 6.12 -1.55 11.15
N ILE A 46 6.60 -0.71 10.24
CA ILE A 46 6.11 -0.67 8.86
C ILE A 46 6.44 -1.99 8.14
N LYS A 47 7.65 -2.53 8.36
CA LYS A 47 8.05 -3.84 7.84
C LYS A 47 7.11 -4.94 8.31
N ALA A 48 6.85 -5.03 9.62
CA ALA A 48 5.96 -6.03 10.21
C ALA A 48 4.53 -5.89 9.68
N ARG A 49 4.05 -4.65 9.51
CA ARG A 49 2.72 -4.35 8.98
C ARG A 49 2.58 -4.71 7.50
N LEU A 50 3.55 -4.37 6.66
CA LEU A 50 3.55 -4.80 5.26
C LEU A 50 3.56 -6.33 5.15
N ALA A 51 4.48 -6.99 5.85
CA ALA A 51 4.58 -8.46 5.82
C ALA A 51 3.25 -9.11 6.25
N SER A 52 2.74 -8.75 7.42
CA SER A 52 1.51 -9.33 7.97
C SER A 52 0.31 -9.07 7.06
N SER A 53 0.21 -7.87 6.48
CA SER A 53 -0.90 -7.51 5.60
C SER A 53 -0.86 -8.29 4.28
N ILE A 54 0.33 -8.51 3.71
CA ILE A 54 0.49 -9.32 2.50
C ILE A 54 0.16 -10.78 2.77
N ILE A 55 0.64 -11.33 3.90
CA ILE A 55 0.31 -12.71 4.32
C ILE A 55 -1.21 -12.87 4.48
N ALA A 56 -1.87 -11.93 5.14
CA ALA A 56 -3.33 -11.94 5.30
C ALA A 56 -4.07 -11.79 3.96
N ALA A 57 -3.48 -11.10 2.99
CA ALA A 57 -4.06 -10.92 1.66
C ALA A 57 -3.86 -12.13 0.74
N LEU A 58 -2.85 -12.97 0.95
CA LEU A 58 -2.54 -14.11 0.07
C LEU A 58 -3.73 -15.07 -0.16
N PRO A 59 -4.51 -15.49 0.85
CA PRO A 59 -5.68 -16.34 0.61
C PRO A 59 -6.75 -15.64 -0.23
N VAL A 60 -6.94 -14.33 -0.02
CA VAL A 60 -7.87 -13.53 -0.81
C VAL A 60 -7.38 -13.44 -2.25
N ALA A 61 -6.11 -13.12 -2.46
CA ALA A 61 -5.51 -13.01 -3.79
C ALA A 61 -5.56 -14.35 -4.55
N GLN A 62 -5.21 -15.47 -3.93
CA GLN A 62 -5.31 -16.80 -4.55
C GLN A 62 -6.74 -17.10 -5.02
N ARG A 63 -7.75 -16.75 -4.21
CA ARG A 63 -9.16 -16.96 -4.56
C ARG A 63 -9.64 -16.04 -5.68
N GLU A 64 -9.44 -14.73 -5.53
CA GLU A 64 -9.99 -13.74 -6.46
C GLU A 64 -9.24 -13.74 -7.81
N LEU A 65 -7.90 -13.90 -7.77
CA LEU A 65 -7.04 -13.89 -8.96
C LEU A 65 -6.79 -15.30 -9.52
N LYS A 66 -7.32 -16.34 -8.86
CA LYS A 66 -7.30 -17.74 -9.31
C LYS A 66 -5.89 -18.27 -9.60
N PHE A 67 -4.94 -18.01 -8.71
CA PHE A 67 -3.58 -18.57 -8.77
C PHE A 67 -3.29 -19.42 -7.53
N LYS A 68 -2.27 -20.29 -7.61
CA LYS A 68 -1.81 -21.08 -6.46
C LYS A 68 -0.57 -20.45 -5.84
N ILE A 69 -0.32 -20.64 -4.55
CA ILE A 69 0.83 -20.04 -3.88
C ILE A 69 2.18 -20.34 -4.55
N GLU A 70 2.33 -21.46 -5.27
CA GLU A 70 3.54 -21.81 -6.03
C GLU A 70 3.74 -20.95 -7.28
N ASP A 71 2.71 -20.23 -7.71
CA ASP A 71 2.76 -19.23 -8.77
C ASP A 71 3.15 -17.84 -8.24
N PHE A 72 3.25 -17.68 -6.92
CA PHE A 72 3.70 -16.45 -6.29
C PHE A 72 5.23 -16.40 -6.20
N ILE A 73 5.81 -15.44 -6.90
CA ILE A 73 7.23 -15.33 -7.15
C ILE A 73 7.79 -14.01 -6.63
N ARG A 74 9.11 -13.95 -6.53
CA ARG A 74 9.83 -12.73 -6.16
C ARG A 74 9.62 -11.59 -7.18
N PRO A 75 9.59 -10.34 -6.71
CA PRO A 75 9.51 -9.17 -7.58
C PRO A 75 10.71 -9.03 -8.53
N THR A 76 11.88 -9.57 -8.19
CA THR A 76 13.06 -9.61 -9.07
C THR A 76 13.03 -10.65 -10.18
N LYS A 77 12.08 -11.60 -10.16
CA LYS A 77 12.06 -12.74 -11.10
C LYS A 77 10.76 -12.85 -11.88
N MET A 78 10.29 -11.73 -12.43
CA MET A 78 9.00 -11.65 -13.12
C MET A 78 8.93 -12.56 -14.35
N VAL A 79 8.08 -13.60 -14.29
CA VAL A 79 7.82 -14.57 -15.37
C VAL A 79 6.34 -14.56 -15.74
N SER A 80 6.03 -14.66 -17.02
CA SER A 80 4.64 -14.71 -17.49
C SER A 80 3.84 -15.85 -16.85
N GLY A 81 2.57 -15.61 -16.56
CA GLY A 81 1.67 -16.57 -15.89
C GLY A 81 1.87 -16.71 -14.38
N LYS A 82 2.81 -15.96 -13.79
CA LYS A 82 3.09 -15.91 -12.35
C LYS A 82 2.59 -14.60 -11.74
N TYR A 83 2.52 -14.57 -10.41
CA TYR A 83 2.06 -13.42 -9.62
C TYR A 83 3.17 -12.93 -8.70
N THR A 84 3.22 -11.64 -8.44
CA THR A 84 4.20 -11.02 -7.54
C THR A 84 3.53 -9.94 -6.70
N VAL A 85 4.22 -9.52 -5.65
CA VAL A 85 3.88 -8.31 -4.89
C VAL A 85 4.73 -7.13 -5.37
N VAL A 86 4.13 -5.96 -5.44
CA VAL A 86 4.77 -4.68 -5.79
C VAL A 86 4.24 -3.56 -4.92
N GLU A 87 4.90 -2.41 -4.91
CA GLU A 87 4.43 -1.22 -4.20
C GLU A 87 3.18 -0.64 -4.90
N LEU A 88 2.34 0.07 -4.16
CA LEU A 88 1.27 0.88 -4.76
C LEU A 88 1.88 2.01 -5.60
N ARG A 89 1.52 2.05 -6.88
CA ARG A 89 2.04 3.05 -7.83
C ARG A 89 0.92 3.91 -8.43
N PRO A 90 1.20 5.12 -8.93
CA PRO A 90 0.20 6.00 -9.53
C PRO A 90 -0.62 5.33 -10.64
N GLU A 91 0.01 4.46 -11.44
CA GLU A 91 -0.63 3.77 -12.58
C GLU A 91 -1.71 2.77 -12.12
N MET A 92 -1.69 2.38 -10.86
CA MET A 92 -2.75 1.55 -10.29
C MET A 92 -4.01 2.36 -9.96
N TYR A 93 -3.86 3.68 -9.88
CA TYR A 93 -4.90 4.66 -9.67
C TYR A 93 -5.23 5.44 -10.95
N ASN A 94 -4.76 4.98 -12.12
CA ASN A 94 -4.87 5.69 -13.40
C ASN A 94 -4.25 7.10 -13.37
N LEU A 95 -3.20 7.28 -12.58
CA LEU A 95 -2.44 8.53 -12.46
C LEU A 95 -1.04 8.34 -13.04
N THR A 96 -0.42 9.45 -13.45
CA THR A 96 0.99 9.49 -13.87
C THR A 96 1.94 9.79 -12.72
N THR A 97 1.44 10.44 -11.66
CA THR A 97 2.18 10.77 -10.44
C THR A 97 1.20 10.87 -9.26
N PHE A 98 1.70 10.76 -8.04
CA PHE A 98 0.93 11.09 -6.83
C PHE A 98 0.91 12.58 -6.52
N ARG A 99 1.76 13.37 -7.19
CA ARG A 99 1.81 14.82 -7.00
C ARG A 99 0.55 15.50 -7.55
N TYR A 100 -0.17 16.21 -6.69
CA TYR A 100 -1.41 16.91 -7.06
C TYR A 100 -1.39 18.37 -6.59
N ASN A 101 -1.92 19.28 -7.41
CA ASN A 101 -2.05 20.69 -7.06
C ASN A 101 -3.45 20.98 -6.50
N TRP A 102 -3.50 21.24 -5.19
CA TRP A 102 -4.73 21.49 -4.45
C TRP A 102 -5.06 22.97 -4.37
N THR A 103 -6.36 23.26 -4.27
CA THR A 103 -6.87 24.61 -3.97
C THR A 103 -7.46 24.66 -2.56
N ALA A 104 -7.32 25.77 -1.85
CA ALA A 104 -7.81 25.92 -0.47
C ALA A 104 -9.34 26.11 -0.39
N THR A 105 -10.12 25.15 -0.88
CA THR A 105 -11.60 25.22 -0.89
C THR A 105 -12.24 24.32 0.17
N GLY A 106 -11.45 23.78 1.11
CA GLY A 106 -11.91 22.83 2.12
C GLY A 106 -11.89 21.39 1.62
N GLU A 107 -13.02 20.67 1.78
CA GLU A 107 -13.13 19.26 1.37
C GLU A 107 -13.13 19.08 -0.14
N GLN A 108 -12.26 18.20 -0.64
CA GLN A 108 -12.17 17.83 -2.05
C GLN A 108 -12.04 16.32 -2.21
N SER A 109 -12.47 15.80 -3.36
CA SER A 109 -12.28 14.39 -3.71
C SER A 109 -10.81 14.08 -3.97
N CYS A 110 -10.34 12.94 -3.47
CA CYS A 110 -8.98 12.48 -3.71
C CYS A 110 -8.77 12.03 -5.16
N PRO A 111 -7.61 12.34 -5.78
CA PRO A 111 -7.24 11.88 -7.13
C PRO A 111 -7.17 10.36 -7.27
N TRP A 112 -6.89 9.61 -6.19
CA TRP A 112 -6.81 8.15 -6.18
C TRP A 112 -8.17 7.47 -5.90
N ASN A 113 -9.28 8.18 -6.09
CA ASN A 113 -10.62 7.58 -6.09
C ASN A 113 -10.82 6.75 -7.35
N VAL A 114 -10.62 5.45 -7.23
CA VAL A 114 -10.69 4.50 -8.33
C VAL A 114 -11.43 3.23 -7.94
N THR A 115 -11.82 2.45 -8.94
CA THR A 115 -12.18 1.05 -8.74
C THR A 115 -10.94 0.18 -8.95
N THR A 116 -10.62 -0.66 -7.99
CA THR A 116 -9.48 -1.61 -8.08
C THR A 116 -9.61 -2.47 -9.34
N PRO A 117 -8.59 -2.53 -10.21
CA PRO A 117 -8.57 -3.38 -11.41
C PRO A 117 -8.90 -4.86 -11.15
N GLU A 118 -9.43 -5.54 -12.17
CA GLU A 118 -9.91 -6.93 -12.06
C GLU A 118 -8.81 -7.95 -11.76
N THR A 119 -7.58 -7.63 -12.11
CA THR A 119 -6.43 -8.51 -12.04
C THR A 119 -5.57 -8.28 -10.80
N ILE A 120 -5.97 -7.39 -9.90
CA ILE A 120 -5.12 -7.01 -8.77
C ILE A 120 -5.86 -7.09 -7.43
N VAL A 121 -5.11 -7.42 -6.38
CA VAL A 121 -5.52 -7.21 -4.99
C VAL A 121 -4.62 -6.13 -4.41
N MET A 122 -5.21 -5.01 -3.98
CA MET A 122 -4.47 -3.92 -3.34
C MET A 122 -4.52 -4.08 -1.83
N ILE A 123 -3.48 -3.61 -1.16
CA ILE A 123 -3.32 -3.66 0.29
C ILE A 123 -2.91 -2.26 0.74
N ILE A 124 -3.77 -1.57 1.47
CA ILE A 124 -3.45 -0.24 2.03
C ILE A 124 -3.14 -0.44 3.51
N VAL A 125 -1.90 -0.15 3.91
CA VAL A 125 -1.45 -0.25 5.31
C VAL A 125 -1.35 1.12 5.98
N GLY A 126 -1.35 2.20 5.20
CA GLY A 126 -1.11 3.55 5.69
C GLY A 126 -1.28 4.60 4.62
N PHE A 127 -0.97 5.84 5.00
CA PHE A 127 -0.84 6.97 4.10
C PHE A 127 0.52 7.66 4.31
N GLN A 128 1.04 8.27 3.25
CA GLN A 128 2.26 9.06 3.25
C GLN A 128 1.98 10.43 2.62
N ASN A 129 2.75 11.45 3.02
CA ASN A 129 2.75 12.74 2.35
C ASN A 129 4.17 13.35 2.38
N PRO A 130 5.06 12.89 1.49
CA PRO A 130 6.48 13.24 1.56
C PRO A 130 6.79 14.70 1.27
N GLU A 131 5.95 15.39 0.51
CA GLU A 131 6.05 16.82 0.22
C GLU A 131 4.72 17.53 0.58
N PRO A 132 4.44 17.83 1.86
CA PRO A 132 3.13 18.34 2.28
C PRO A 132 3.02 19.85 2.09
N SER A 133 2.86 20.32 0.85
CA SER A 133 2.68 21.75 0.54
C SER A 133 1.51 21.99 -0.40
N PRO A 134 0.27 21.64 -0.02
CA PRO A 134 -0.30 22.20 1.20
C PRO A 134 -0.61 21.15 2.26
N LYS A 135 -0.95 21.62 3.45
CA LYS A 135 -1.32 20.75 4.55
C LYS A 135 -2.66 20.08 4.29
N THR A 136 -2.58 18.79 4.03
CA THR A 136 -3.70 17.88 4.14
C THR A 136 -3.97 17.59 5.61
N ARG A 137 -5.16 17.98 6.09
CA ARG A 137 -5.49 17.85 7.52
C ARG A 137 -5.93 16.42 7.86
N TYR A 138 -6.88 15.90 7.10
CA TYR A 138 -7.44 14.58 7.30
C TYR A 138 -7.96 14.00 5.99
N VAL A 139 -8.04 12.67 5.97
CA VAL A 139 -8.70 11.88 4.93
C VAL A 139 -9.83 11.06 5.56
N TYR A 140 -10.96 10.97 4.87
CA TYR A 140 -12.07 10.09 5.23
C TYR A 140 -12.80 9.66 3.97
N GLY A 141 -13.80 8.81 4.09
CA GLY A 141 -14.62 8.40 2.96
C GLY A 141 -15.00 6.94 3.08
N LYS A 142 -14.96 6.21 1.96
CA LYS A 142 -15.46 4.85 1.88
C LYS A 142 -14.55 3.97 1.03
N ILE A 143 -14.42 2.72 1.44
CA ILE A 143 -13.77 1.68 0.66
C ILE A 143 -14.76 0.51 0.52
N GLY A 144 -15.22 0.27 -0.71
CA GLY A 144 -16.30 -0.66 -0.99
C GLY A 144 -17.57 -0.27 -0.23
N VAL A 145 -17.94 -1.08 0.76
CA VAL A 145 -19.10 -0.82 1.62
C VAL A 145 -18.72 -0.22 2.97
N ASP A 146 -17.43 -0.19 3.31
CA ASP A 146 -16.94 0.18 4.63
C ASP A 146 -16.64 1.68 4.71
N ASP A 147 -17.27 2.37 5.67
CA ASP A 147 -16.95 3.76 5.98
C ASP A 147 -15.61 3.84 6.73
N LEU A 148 -14.76 4.75 6.29
CA LEU A 148 -13.48 5.03 6.94
C LEU A 148 -13.68 6.03 8.08
N PRO A 149 -13.06 5.80 9.24
CA PRO A 149 -12.95 6.85 10.24
C PRO A 149 -12.12 8.01 9.69
N VAL A 150 -12.28 9.19 10.29
CA VAL A 150 -11.46 10.36 9.94
C VAL A 150 -10.02 10.11 10.37
N TYR A 151 -9.12 10.00 9.40
CA TYR A 151 -7.68 9.85 9.62
C TYR A 151 -6.99 11.19 9.51
N TYR A 152 -6.56 11.72 10.66
CA TYR A 152 -5.70 12.89 10.70
C TYR A 152 -4.29 12.51 10.25
N VAL A 153 -3.88 13.11 9.13
CA VAL A 153 -2.63 12.80 8.44
C VAL A 153 -1.45 13.30 9.29
N GLY A 154 -1.58 14.50 9.86
CA GLY A 154 -0.55 15.10 10.70
C GLY A 154 0.65 15.57 9.89
N ASP A 155 1.77 15.80 10.57
CA ASP A 155 3.03 16.18 9.94
C ASP A 155 3.78 14.92 9.47
N LEU A 156 3.53 14.51 8.22
CA LEU A 156 4.18 13.36 7.58
C LEU A 156 5.33 13.78 6.65
N GLU A 157 5.94 14.95 6.89
CA GLU A 157 7.08 15.41 6.09
C GLU A 157 8.15 14.31 5.90
N GLY A 158 8.58 14.13 4.65
CA GLY A 158 9.49 13.06 4.23
C GLY A 158 8.82 11.68 4.15
N PHE A 159 9.61 10.62 4.26
CA PHE A 159 9.14 9.25 3.99
C PHE A 159 8.42 8.59 5.19
N ARG A 160 7.69 9.36 6.01
CA ARG A 160 6.96 8.84 7.18
C ARG A 160 5.59 8.29 6.79
N VAL A 161 5.16 7.21 7.45
CA VAL A 161 3.86 6.57 7.19
C VAL A 161 2.93 6.76 8.38
N LYS A 162 1.73 7.26 8.12
CA LYS A 162 0.60 7.12 9.05
C LYS A 162 0.02 5.72 8.91
N VAL A 163 0.47 4.80 9.76
CA VAL A 163 -0.01 3.41 9.76
C VAL A 163 -1.45 3.34 10.25
N LEU A 164 -2.29 2.57 9.56
CA LEU A 164 -3.68 2.34 9.94
C LEU A 164 -3.77 1.33 11.09
N PRO A 165 -4.79 1.44 11.97
CA PRO A 165 -5.02 0.43 13.01
C PRO A 165 -5.17 -0.99 12.43
N GLN A 166 -5.87 -1.08 11.29
CA GLN A 166 -6.07 -2.29 10.50
C GLN A 166 -5.82 -1.98 9.02
N PRO A 167 -5.07 -2.82 8.29
CA PRO A 167 -4.88 -2.67 6.85
C PRO A 167 -6.17 -3.00 6.09
N TYR A 168 -6.37 -2.37 4.94
CA TYR A 168 -7.44 -2.70 4.00
C TYR A 168 -6.91 -3.65 2.92
N ILE A 169 -7.59 -4.78 2.72
CA ILE A 169 -7.32 -5.72 1.63
C ILE A 169 -8.44 -5.54 0.60
N LEU A 170 -8.12 -4.87 -0.50
CA LEU A 170 -9.08 -4.51 -1.54
C LEU A 170 -9.13 -5.61 -2.59
N LYS A 171 -10.29 -6.24 -2.70
CA LYS A 171 -10.57 -7.22 -3.75
C LYS A 171 -10.64 -6.52 -5.11
N PRO A 172 -10.51 -7.27 -6.21
CA PRO A 172 -10.81 -6.73 -7.53
C PRO A 172 -12.20 -6.09 -7.56
N ARG A 173 -12.35 -4.99 -8.30
CA ARG A 173 -13.59 -4.21 -8.45
C ARG A 173 -14.10 -3.53 -7.17
N THR A 174 -13.24 -3.31 -6.18
CA THR A 174 -13.58 -2.51 -4.98
C THR A 174 -13.44 -1.03 -5.29
N SER A 175 -14.49 -0.24 -5.06
CA SER A 175 -14.44 1.23 -5.20
C SER A 175 -13.75 1.88 -4.00
N ILE A 176 -12.92 2.89 -4.27
CA ILE A 176 -12.28 3.75 -3.27
C ILE A 176 -12.83 5.16 -3.47
N GLU A 177 -13.46 5.71 -2.44
CA GLU A 177 -14.09 7.02 -2.46
C GLU A 177 -13.62 7.83 -1.25
N LEU A 178 -12.52 8.55 -1.43
CA LEU A 178 -11.87 9.34 -0.40
C LEU A 178 -12.12 10.83 -0.61
N LYS A 179 -12.22 11.53 0.52
CA LYS A 179 -12.26 12.97 0.63
C LYS A 179 -11.12 13.44 1.52
N GLN A 180 -10.61 14.61 1.17
CA GLN A 180 -9.45 15.22 1.80
C GLN A 180 -9.75 16.67 2.11
N TYR A 181 -9.44 17.09 3.33
CA TYR A 181 -9.56 18.49 3.71
C TYR A 181 -8.25 19.21 3.47
N ILE A 182 -8.31 20.22 2.60
CA ILE A 182 -7.17 21.02 2.16
C ILE A 182 -7.13 22.34 2.92
N GLU A 183 -6.05 22.57 3.68
CA GLU A 183 -5.90 23.79 4.50
C GLU A 183 -5.36 24.99 3.72
N ALA A 184 -4.58 24.76 2.66
CA ALA A 184 -3.94 25.80 1.86
C ALA A 184 -3.82 25.37 0.39
N THR A 185 -3.53 26.29 -0.52
CA THR A 185 -3.30 25.96 -1.94
C THR A 185 -1.83 25.54 -2.14
N GLY A 186 -1.57 24.55 -3.00
CA GLY A 186 -0.21 24.16 -3.41
C GLY A 186 -0.11 22.72 -3.94
N TYR A 187 1.11 22.19 -4.04
CA TYR A 187 1.39 20.78 -4.36
C TYR A 187 1.58 19.88 -3.14
N ASP A 188 0.82 18.79 -3.03
CA ASP A 188 1.20 17.68 -2.15
C ASP A 188 1.43 16.37 -2.91
N GLU A 189 2.12 15.44 -2.26
CA GLU A 189 2.34 14.07 -2.73
C GLU A 189 1.61 13.06 -1.84
N PHE A 190 0.43 13.44 -1.32
CA PHE A 190 -0.34 12.51 -0.50
C PHE A 190 -0.62 11.24 -1.31
N LYS A 191 -0.34 10.08 -0.71
CA LYS A 191 -0.57 8.79 -1.35
C LYS A 191 -0.92 7.69 -0.35
N PRO A 192 -1.74 6.71 -0.75
CA PRO A 192 -1.87 5.46 -0.03
C PRO A 192 -0.53 4.70 -0.04
N PHE A 193 -0.17 4.10 1.08
CA PHE A 193 1.03 3.30 1.26
C PHE A 193 0.67 1.85 1.54
N GLY A 194 1.41 0.94 0.92
CA GLY A 194 1.14 -0.49 1.01
C GLY A 194 1.68 -1.28 -0.19
N ALA A 195 0.91 -2.27 -0.62
CA ALA A 195 1.34 -3.21 -1.65
C ALA A 195 0.18 -3.60 -2.58
N ALA A 196 0.50 -4.20 -3.72
CA ALA A 196 -0.46 -4.87 -4.57
C ALA A 196 0.07 -6.23 -5.00
N ILE A 197 -0.80 -7.23 -5.01
CA ILE A 197 -0.55 -8.55 -5.61
C ILE A 197 -1.10 -8.50 -7.04
N VAL A 198 -0.21 -8.70 -8.02
CA VAL A 198 -0.50 -8.49 -9.44
C VAL A 198 0.14 -9.60 -10.30
N PRO A 199 -0.37 -9.85 -11.52
CA PRO A 199 0.33 -10.66 -12.50
C PRO A 199 1.71 -10.06 -12.80
N ALA A 200 2.74 -10.89 -12.91
CA ALA A 200 4.10 -10.44 -13.17
C ALA A 200 4.23 -9.65 -14.49
N VAL A 201 3.41 -9.97 -15.50
CA VAL A 201 3.36 -9.23 -16.77
C VAL A 201 2.76 -7.82 -16.59
N GLU A 202 1.83 -7.64 -15.65
CA GLU A 202 1.33 -6.31 -15.34
C GLU A 202 2.34 -5.52 -14.51
N ALA A 203 3.05 -6.17 -13.59
CA ALA A 203 4.13 -5.55 -12.84
C ALA A 203 5.23 -4.99 -13.76
N THR A 204 5.59 -5.70 -14.85
CA THR A 204 6.55 -5.19 -15.84
C THR A 204 6.00 -4.05 -16.69
N LYS A 205 4.72 -4.12 -17.11
CA LYS A 205 4.07 -3.07 -17.91
C LYS A 205 3.87 -1.76 -17.14
N ARG A 206 3.61 -1.85 -15.83
CA ARG A 206 3.40 -0.71 -14.93
C ARG A 206 4.68 -0.29 -14.21
N ALA A 207 5.84 -0.75 -14.67
CA ALA A 207 7.15 -0.27 -14.26
C ALA A 207 7.77 0.51 -15.41
N PRO A 208 7.96 1.83 -15.32
CA PRO A 208 9.16 2.37 -15.91
C PRO A 208 10.31 1.87 -15.01
N TRP A 209 11.13 0.95 -15.53
CA TRP A 209 12.52 0.59 -15.14
C TRP A 209 13.09 1.30 -13.88
N THR A 210 13.84 0.72 -12.94
CA THR A 210 14.90 -0.33 -12.94
C THR A 210 15.26 -0.55 -11.46
N PHE A 211 15.88 -1.67 -11.10
CA PHE A 211 16.50 -1.88 -9.78
C PHE A 211 17.65 -0.88 -9.53
#